data_AF-A0A7C7VRD8-F1
#
_entry.id   AF-A0A7C7VRD8-F1
#
_cell.length_a   1.000
_cell.length_b   1.000
_cell.length_c   1.000
_cell.angle_alpha   90.00
_cell.angle_beta   90.00
_cell.angle_gamma   90.00
#
_symmetry.space_group_name_H-M   'P 1'
#
loop_
_entity.id
_entity.type
_entity.pdbx_description
1 polymer ?
#
loop_
_entity_poly.entity_id
_entity_poly.type
_entity_poly.pdbx_seq_one_letter_code
_entity_poly.pdbx_strand_id
1 'polypeptide(L)'
;MFERLPPIDYAVRVGSHHKISEDAKRFSIEYKYLESLPEHLDDSELAKEYAERFNLIKHKQRELLSNSNFLVGATVTKSITEPLKGKEFDTVFIDEAHNLCLSSALLVLERARKAVIVGDYWQLPPIYTTSSVSLDDRAEFSTFTFFYKKLMNRDPKRLIWLRTHYRCNENIIAFSARHIYEEQIRVSEKCKKERLKLLYSNFSWLNPEKTVVLFDVPGSENVDEKRSVFNITEAQYVTWITKNLVSTEINPNRIVVLTPFNAQTKIIREELKKK
;
A
#
# COMPACT_ATOMS: atom_id res chain seq x y z
N MET A 1 -5.50 19.56 13.80
CA MET A 1 -4.21 20.02 13.23
C MET A 1 -4.05 19.72 11.74
N PHE A 2 -4.85 18.82 11.14
CA PHE A 2 -4.93 18.67 9.66
C PHE A 2 -6.19 19.32 9.07
N GLU A 3 -6.66 20.42 9.66
CA GLU A 3 -7.78 21.18 9.12
C GLU A 3 -7.23 22.24 8.16
N ARG A 4 -7.52 22.03 6.87
CA ARG A 4 -7.14 22.84 5.70
C ARG A 4 -5.69 22.66 5.23
N LEU A 5 -5.47 21.59 4.49
CA LEU A 5 -4.42 21.57 3.48
C LEU A 5 -4.69 22.73 2.49
N PRO A 6 -3.66 23.49 2.06
CA PRO A 6 -3.84 24.61 1.12
C PRO A 6 -4.44 24.18 -0.23
N PRO A 7 -4.73 25.12 -1.15
CA PRO A 7 -5.19 24.82 -2.52
C PRO A 7 -4.23 23.90 -3.28
N ILE A 8 -4.68 23.23 -4.34
CA ILE A 8 -3.91 22.26 -5.14
C ILE A 8 -2.58 22.84 -5.70
N ASP A 9 -2.43 24.16 -5.74
CA ASP A 9 -1.33 24.86 -6.40
C ASP A 9 0.06 24.67 -5.75
N TYR A 10 0.15 23.96 -4.62
CA TYR A 10 1.44 23.58 -4.00
C TYR A 10 1.74 22.08 -4.11
N ALA A 11 0.84 21.21 -4.58
CA ALA A 11 1.06 19.76 -4.53
C ALA A 11 0.67 19.05 -5.84
N VAL A 12 1.52 18.13 -6.28
CA VAL A 12 1.29 17.34 -7.49
C VAL A 12 1.56 15.85 -7.25
N ARG A 13 0.60 15.01 -7.66
CA ARG A 13 0.74 13.55 -7.73
C ARG A 13 1.16 13.16 -9.15
N VAL A 14 2.35 12.61 -9.30
CA VAL A 14 2.92 12.20 -10.60
C VAL A 14 2.81 10.69 -10.80
N GLY A 15 2.00 10.27 -11.77
CA GLY A 15 1.78 8.87 -12.12
C GLY A 15 0.37 8.64 -12.65
N SER A 16 0.12 7.43 -13.14
CA SER A 16 -1.16 7.11 -13.78
C SER A 16 -2.35 7.33 -12.84
N HIS A 17 -3.38 8.01 -13.33
CA HIS A 17 -4.58 8.33 -12.56
C HIS A 17 -5.43 7.10 -12.19
N HIS A 18 -5.23 5.96 -12.84
CA HIS A 18 -5.87 4.69 -12.47
C HIS A 18 -5.18 3.99 -11.27
N LYS A 19 -3.98 4.46 -10.87
CA LYS A 19 -3.15 3.82 -9.83
C LYS A 19 -3.01 4.68 -8.58
N ILE A 20 -3.94 5.60 -8.35
CA ILE A 20 -3.94 6.52 -7.20
C ILE A 20 -5.26 6.41 -6.44
N SER A 21 -5.22 6.63 -5.13
CA SER A 21 -6.43 6.64 -4.30
C SER A 21 -7.33 7.82 -4.63
N GLU A 22 -8.62 7.71 -4.32
CA GLU A 22 -9.60 8.79 -4.51
C GLU A 22 -9.15 10.11 -3.87
N ASP A 23 -8.67 10.07 -2.63
CA ASP A 23 -8.17 11.26 -1.92
C ASP A 23 -6.95 11.91 -2.58
N ALA A 24 -6.16 11.14 -3.35
CA ALA A 24 -4.99 11.63 -4.05
C ALA A 24 -5.31 12.16 -5.45
N LYS A 25 -6.48 11.81 -6.03
CA LYS A 25 -6.89 12.27 -7.37
C LYS A 25 -6.98 13.78 -7.47
N ARG A 26 -7.38 14.48 -6.40
CA ARG A 26 -7.39 15.95 -6.35
C ARG A 26 -6.03 16.60 -6.61
N PHE A 27 -4.93 15.87 -6.40
CA PHE A 27 -3.56 16.34 -6.68
C PHE A 27 -3.02 15.83 -8.04
N SER A 28 -3.80 15.04 -8.77
CA SER A 28 -3.38 14.47 -10.06
C SER A 28 -3.84 15.35 -11.21
N ILE A 29 -2.89 16.01 -11.86
CA ILE A 29 -3.14 16.73 -13.12
C ILE A 29 -3.65 15.75 -14.19
N GLU A 30 -3.09 14.54 -14.24
CA GLU A 30 -3.53 13.52 -15.20
C GLU A 30 -5.01 13.19 -14.99
N TYR A 31 -5.47 13.01 -13.75
CA TYR A 31 -6.89 12.78 -13.45
C TYR A 31 -7.76 13.94 -13.92
N LYS A 32 -7.41 15.17 -13.53
CA LYS A 32 -8.16 16.39 -13.86
C LYS A 32 -8.40 16.56 -15.37
N TYR A 33 -7.43 16.20 -16.20
CA TYR A 33 -7.52 16.37 -17.64
C TYR A 33 -7.95 15.12 -18.39
N LEU A 34 -7.91 13.92 -17.80
CA LEU A 34 -8.35 12.68 -18.47
C LEU A 34 -9.73 12.19 -18.01
N GLU A 35 -10.24 12.62 -16.86
CA GLU A 35 -11.59 12.24 -16.38
C GLU A 35 -12.70 12.70 -17.34
N SER A 36 -12.52 13.83 -18.03
CA SER A 36 -13.49 14.39 -18.97
C SER A 36 -13.31 13.91 -20.42
N LEU A 37 -12.71 12.74 -20.62
CA LEU A 37 -12.53 12.20 -21.98
C LEU A 37 -13.89 11.81 -22.56
N PRO A 38 -14.19 12.15 -23.83
CA PRO A 38 -15.45 11.74 -24.44
C PRO A 38 -15.55 10.22 -24.54
N GLU A 39 -16.70 9.65 -24.19
CA GLU A 39 -16.91 8.19 -24.15
C GLU A 39 -17.14 7.55 -25.54
N HIS A 40 -17.34 8.37 -26.58
CA HIS A 40 -17.70 7.94 -27.93
C HIS A 40 -16.74 8.52 -28.98
N LEU A 41 -15.48 8.13 -28.91
CA LEU A 41 -14.46 8.42 -29.93
C LEU A 41 -14.04 7.11 -30.60
N ASP A 42 -13.74 7.15 -31.89
CA ASP A 42 -13.01 6.05 -32.52
C ASP A 42 -11.54 6.00 -32.05
N ASP A 43 -10.82 4.92 -32.35
CA ASP A 43 -9.45 4.73 -31.88
C ASP A 43 -8.48 5.85 -32.33
N SER A 44 -8.70 6.43 -33.51
CA SER A 44 -7.86 7.48 -34.08
C SER A 44 -8.13 8.83 -33.41
N GLU A 45 -9.41 9.17 -33.23
CA GLU A 45 -9.87 10.34 -32.51
C GLU A 45 -9.43 10.30 -31.04
N LEU A 46 -9.60 9.14 -30.39
CA LEU A 46 -9.18 8.92 -29.01
C LEU A 46 -7.67 9.10 -28.85
N ALA A 47 -6.86 8.53 -29.76
CA ALA A 47 -5.41 8.69 -29.73
C ALA A 47 -4.98 10.15 -29.87
N LYS A 48 -5.64 10.92 -30.75
CA LYS A 48 -5.38 12.35 -30.93
C LYS A 48 -5.72 13.15 -29.67
N GLU A 49 -6.90 12.92 -29.10
CA GLU A 49 -7.37 13.58 -27.88
C GLU A 49 -6.42 13.29 -26.69
N TYR A 50 -5.99 12.03 -26.53
CA TYR A 50 -4.99 11.67 -25.53
C TYR A 50 -3.67 12.42 -25.73
N ALA A 51 -3.16 12.48 -26.97
CA ALA A 51 -1.91 13.18 -27.27
C ALA A 51 -1.99 14.67 -26.90
N GLU A 52 -3.08 15.33 -27.27
CA GLU A 52 -3.33 16.75 -26.93
C GLU A 52 -3.41 16.96 -25.41
N ARG A 53 -4.17 16.13 -24.70
CA ARG A 53 -4.30 16.20 -23.24
C ARG A 53 -2.99 15.90 -22.53
N PHE A 54 -2.21 14.90 -22.97
CA PHE A 54 -0.91 14.62 -22.36
C PHE A 54 0.11 15.75 -22.56
N ASN A 55 0.05 16.45 -23.68
CA ASN A 55 0.85 17.66 -23.87
C ASN A 55 0.44 18.74 -22.86
N LEU A 56 -0.86 19.00 -22.71
CA LEU A 56 -1.36 19.97 -21.74
C LEU A 56 -1.00 19.60 -20.29
N ILE A 57 -1.16 18.31 -19.92
CA ILE A 57 -0.77 17.76 -18.61
C ILE A 57 0.72 18.02 -18.36
N LYS A 58 1.58 17.74 -19.34
CA LYS A 58 3.03 17.97 -19.24
C LYS A 58 3.35 19.45 -19.02
N HIS A 59 2.68 20.36 -19.74
CA HIS A 59 2.85 21.80 -19.55
C HIS A 59 2.41 22.24 -18.15
N LYS A 60 1.23 21.81 -17.69
CA LYS A 60 0.69 22.15 -16.37
C LYS A 60 1.54 21.59 -15.23
N GLN A 61 2.08 20.38 -15.38
CA GLN A 61 3.00 19.81 -14.41
C GLN A 61 4.29 20.64 -14.33
N ARG A 62 4.86 21.04 -15.47
CA ARG A 62 6.07 21.89 -15.50
C ARG A 62 5.85 23.26 -14.88
N GLU A 63 4.69 23.86 -15.13
CA GLU A 63 4.27 25.13 -14.53
C GLU A 63 4.25 25.03 -13.00
N LEU A 64 3.56 24.02 -12.43
CA LEU A 64 3.55 23.81 -10.97
C LEU A 64 4.95 23.51 -10.41
N LEU A 65 5.73 22.68 -11.10
CA LEU A 65 7.09 22.29 -10.70
C LEU A 65 8.13 23.41 -10.92
N SER A 66 7.73 24.57 -11.46
CA SER A 66 8.54 25.78 -11.54
C SER A 66 8.39 26.67 -10.31
N ASN A 67 7.34 26.45 -9.51
CA ASN A 67 7.17 27.15 -8.24
C ASN A 67 8.31 26.80 -7.28
N SER A 68 8.68 27.76 -6.43
CA SER A 68 9.72 27.56 -5.41
C SER A 68 9.26 26.63 -4.28
N ASN A 69 7.96 26.60 -3.99
CA ASN A 69 7.38 25.79 -2.92
C ASN A 69 6.38 24.80 -3.52
N PHE A 70 6.74 23.52 -3.52
CA PHE A 70 5.88 22.46 -4.01
C PHE A 70 6.12 21.13 -3.28
N LEU A 71 5.11 20.27 -3.28
CA LEU A 71 5.13 18.92 -2.75
C LEU A 71 4.86 17.95 -3.89
N VAL A 72 5.64 16.88 -4.00
CA VAL A 72 5.45 15.86 -5.03
C VAL A 72 5.19 14.50 -4.39
N GLY A 73 4.10 13.86 -4.82
CA GLY A 73 3.85 12.44 -4.57
C GLY A 73 4.13 11.62 -5.83
N ALA A 74 5.09 10.70 -5.78
CA ALA A 74 5.42 9.81 -6.89
C ALA A 74 5.84 8.43 -6.38
N THR A 75 5.68 7.39 -7.21
CA THR A 75 6.43 6.15 -7.00
C THR A 75 7.90 6.41 -7.36
N VAL A 76 8.82 5.61 -6.80
CA VAL A 76 10.26 5.76 -7.07
C VAL A 76 10.55 5.77 -8.58
N THR A 77 9.99 4.85 -9.34
CA THR A 77 10.15 4.81 -10.80
C THR A 77 9.66 6.08 -11.50
N LYS A 78 8.54 6.68 -11.04
CA LYS A 78 8.02 7.92 -11.63
C LYS A 78 8.77 9.16 -11.17
N SER A 79 9.39 9.13 -10.00
CA SER A 79 10.21 10.23 -9.47
C SER A 79 11.47 10.47 -10.30
N ILE A 80 11.95 9.44 -11.01
CA ILE A 80 13.18 9.54 -11.81
C ILE A 80 12.96 9.87 -13.29
N THR A 81 11.70 9.90 -13.75
CA THR A 81 11.30 10.17 -15.14
C THR A 81 10.70 11.58 -15.29
N GLU A 82 10.41 12.01 -16.53
CA GLU A 82 9.61 13.21 -16.77
C GLU A 82 8.25 13.13 -16.03
N PRO A 83 7.75 14.25 -15.47
CA PRO A 83 8.30 15.61 -15.52
C PRO A 83 9.35 15.93 -14.42
N LEU A 84 9.71 14.96 -13.59
CA LEU A 84 10.59 15.15 -12.42
C LEU A 84 12.08 14.88 -12.72
N LYS A 85 12.40 14.52 -13.96
CA LYS A 85 13.76 14.25 -14.39
C LYS A 85 14.65 15.48 -14.16
N GLY A 86 15.75 15.29 -13.43
CA GLY A 86 16.70 16.36 -13.12
C GLY A 86 16.22 17.40 -12.11
N LYS A 87 15.03 17.22 -11.51
CA LYS A 87 14.58 18.08 -10.41
C LYS A 87 15.29 17.69 -9.11
N GLU A 88 15.77 18.68 -8.40
CA GLU A 88 16.31 18.56 -7.04
C GLU A 88 15.25 18.93 -6.00
N PHE A 89 15.39 18.35 -4.82
CA PHE A 89 14.48 18.53 -3.70
C PHE A 89 15.27 18.89 -2.44
N ASP A 90 14.74 19.78 -1.59
CA ASP A 90 15.38 20.04 -0.31
C ASP A 90 15.27 18.83 0.64
N THR A 91 14.18 18.08 0.57
CA THR A 91 13.94 16.91 1.41
C THR A 91 13.10 15.87 0.69
N VAL A 92 13.48 14.59 0.81
CA VAL A 92 12.67 13.45 0.35
C VAL A 92 12.19 12.61 1.53
N PHE A 93 10.93 12.17 1.45
CA PHE A 93 10.36 11.17 2.34
C PHE A 93 10.19 9.87 1.55
N ILE A 94 10.78 8.78 2.02
CA ILE A 94 10.63 7.45 1.44
C ILE A 94 9.86 6.60 2.44
N ASP A 95 8.60 6.33 2.13
CA ASP A 95 7.74 5.43 2.91
C ASP A 95 7.88 3.99 2.44
N GLU A 96 7.59 3.04 3.33
CA GLU A 96 7.75 1.59 3.11
C GLU A 96 9.13 1.20 2.55
N ALA A 97 10.18 1.88 3.01
CA ALA A 97 11.55 1.71 2.52
C ALA A 97 12.14 0.31 2.77
N HIS A 98 11.49 -0.49 3.63
CA HIS A 98 11.83 -1.90 3.87
C HIS A 98 11.51 -2.77 2.64
N ASN A 99 10.53 -2.36 1.81
CA ASN A 99 10.17 -3.02 0.54
C ASN A 99 10.80 -2.32 -0.68
N LEU A 100 11.71 -1.35 -0.48
CA LEU A 100 12.40 -0.66 -1.56
C LEU A 100 13.85 -1.13 -1.70
N CYS A 101 14.24 -1.56 -2.90
CA CYS A 101 15.63 -1.88 -3.20
C CYS A 101 16.53 -0.64 -3.10
N LEU A 102 17.68 -0.79 -2.43
CA LEU A 102 18.63 0.30 -2.21
C LEU A 102 19.05 1.01 -3.51
N SER A 103 19.29 0.27 -4.60
CA SER A 103 19.70 0.86 -5.89
C SER A 103 18.65 1.84 -6.43
N SER A 104 17.37 1.52 -6.27
CA SER A 104 16.27 2.39 -6.70
C SER A 104 16.14 3.61 -5.79
N ALA A 105 16.34 3.44 -4.48
CA ALA A 105 16.33 4.55 -3.54
C ALA A 105 17.47 5.54 -3.80
N LEU A 106 18.68 5.07 -4.12
CA LEU A 106 19.84 5.93 -4.39
C LEU A 106 19.59 6.92 -5.52
N LEU A 107 18.85 6.52 -6.58
CA LEU A 107 18.48 7.41 -7.69
C LEU A 107 17.59 8.58 -7.26
N VAL A 108 16.85 8.42 -6.16
CA VAL A 108 16.00 9.46 -5.58
C VAL A 108 16.79 10.28 -4.56
N LEU A 109 17.59 9.60 -3.72
CA LEU A 109 18.38 10.23 -2.66
C LEU A 109 19.47 11.14 -3.21
N GLU A 110 20.05 10.82 -4.36
CA GLU A 110 21.02 11.69 -5.06
C GLU A 110 20.45 13.08 -5.35
N ARG A 111 19.13 13.19 -5.50
CA ARG A 111 18.43 14.41 -5.89
C ARG A 111 17.90 15.19 -4.70
N ALA A 112 18.27 14.81 -3.47
CA ALA A 112 17.77 15.45 -2.26
C ALA A 112 18.88 15.80 -1.27
N ARG A 113 18.79 16.99 -0.65
CA ARG A 113 19.75 17.42 0.39
C ARG A 113 19.54 16.69 1.72
N LYS A 114 18.30 16.32 2.02
CA LYS A 114 17.90 15.60 3.24
C LYS A 114 16.97 14.46 2.87
N ALA A 115 16.99 13.40 3.68
CA ALA A 115 16.10 12.26 3.52
C ALA A 115 15.50 11.84 4.86
N VAL A 116 14.23 11.46 4.82
CA VAL A 116 13.52 10.77 5.90
C VAL A 116 13.12 9.41 5.37
N ILE A 117 13.68 8.36 5.95
CA ILE A 117 13.45 6.97 5.54
C ILE A 117 12.52 6.34 6.58
N VAL A 118 11.34 5.92 6.14
CA VAL A 118 10.32 5.29 6.97
C VAL A 118 10.15 3.85 6.52
N GLY A 119 10.10 2.92 7.46
CA GLY A 119 9.95 1.51 7.18
C GLY A 119 9.99 0.69 8.46
N ASP A 120 9.89 -0.63 8.30
CA ASP A 120 9.89 -1.59 9.39
C ASP A 120 10.74 -2.79 8.97
N TYR A 121 11.78 -3.08 9.76
CA TYR A 121 12.71 -4.16 9.49
C TYR A 121 12.02 -5.53 9.42
N TRP A 122 10.94 -5.71 10.18
CA TRP A 122 10.24 -6.99 10.30
C TRP A 122 9.11 -7.19 9.28
N GLN A 123 8.89 -6.23 8.39
CA GLN A 123 7.94 -6.35 7.29
C GLN A 123 8.63 -6.87 6.01
N LEU A 124 7.86 -7.01 4.93
CA LEU A 124 8.28 -7.72 3.72
C LEU A 124 9.48 -7.02 3.02
N PRO A 125 10.62 -7.71 2.84
CA PRO A 125 11.76 -7.15 2.11
C PRO A 125 11.45 -7.01 0.60
N PRO A 126 12.30 -6.33 -0.16
CA PRO A 126 12.09 -6.15 -1.60
C PRO A 126 12.14 -7.50 -2.32
N ILE A 127 11.29 -7.66 -3.34
CA ILE A 127 11.29 -8.86 -4.18
C ILE A 127 12.39 -8.72 -5.24
N TYR A 128 13.41 -9.57 -5.15
CA TYR A 128 14.42 -9.73 -6.20
C TYR A 128 14.04 -10.94 -7.08
N THR A 129 14.07 -10.74 -8.40
CA THR A 129 13.72 -11.78 -9.39
C THR A 129 14.80 -12.84 -9.57
N THR A 130 15.98 -12.63 -8.99
CA THR A 130 17.09 -13.58 -9.03
C THR A 130 16.84 -14.71 -8.03
N SER A 131 16.89 -15.96 -8.50
CA SER A 131 16.66 -17.18 -7.72
C SER A 131 17.77 -17.50 -6.70
N SER A 132 18.89 -16.76 -6.72
CA SER A 132 20.11 -17.06 -5.95
C SER A 132 20.28 -16.26 -4.64
N VAL A 133 19.30 -15.44 -4.24
CA VAL A 133 19.43 -14.54 -3.07
C VAL A 133 18.40 -14.95 -2.01
N SER A 134 18.88 -15.35 -0.83
CA SER A 134 18.04 -15.73 0.32
C SER A 134 17.22 -14.54 0.82
N LEU A 135 16.12 -14.77 1.56
CA LEU A 135 15.31 -13.68 2.11
C LEU A 135 16.12 -12.73 3.01
N ASP A 136 17.07 -13.27 3.79
CA ASP A 136 17.93 -12.49 4.68
C ASP A 136 18.88 -11.58 3.88
N ASP A 137 19.48 -12.11 2.82
CA ASP A 137 20.31 -11.32 1.90
C ASP A 137 19.48 -10.21 1.25
N ARG A 138 18.23 -10.48 0.85
CA ARG A 138 17.33 -9.46 0.28
C ARG A 138 17.02 -8.35 1.28
N ALA A 139 16.76 -8.71 2.53
CA ALA A 139 16.48 -7.75 3.60
C ALA A 139 17.68 -6.83 3.85
N GLU A 140 18.92 -7.34 3.70
CA GLU A 140 20.14 -6.56 3.80
C GLU A 140 20.25 -5.48 2.71
N PHE A 141 19.79 -5.78 1.49
CA PHE A 141 19.76 -4.82 0.38
C PHE A 141 18.52 -3.93 0.34
N SER A 142 17.63 -4.04 1.33
CA SER A 142 16.54 -3.08 1.49
C SER A 142 17.07 -1.70 1.90
N THR A 143 16.40 -0.65 1.44
CA THR A 143 16.76 0.72 1.75
C THR A 143 16.70 0.98 3.25
N PHE A 144 15.65 0.51 3.92
CA PHE A 144 15.47 0.69 5.36
C PHE A 144 16.59 0.01 6.16
N THR A 145 16.82 -1.29 5.95
CA THR A 145 17.84 -2.04 6.71
C THR A 145 19.23 -1.47 6.53
N PHE A 146 19.60 -1.10 5.29
CA PHE A 146 20.91 -0.52 5.00
C PHE A 146 21.15 0.77 5.82
N PHE A 147 20.20 1.73 5.75
CA PHE A 147 20.35 2.98 6.49
C PHE A 147 20.18 2.80 8.00
N TYR A 148 19.29 1.91 8.44
CA TYR A 148 19.11 1.56 9.84
C TYR A 148 20.42 1.05 10.46
N LYS A 149 21.05 0.03 9.87
CA LYS A 149 22.33 -0.52 10.36
C LYS A 149 23.43 0.55 10.38
N LYS A 150 23.51 1.40 9.34
CA LYS A 150 24.50 2.50 9.28
C LYS A 150 24.28 3.55 10.36
N LEU A 151 23.04 3.97 10.59
CA LEU A 151 22.70 4.98 11.60
C LEU A 151 22.85 4.44 13.02
N MET A 152 22.46 3.18 13.27
CA MET A 152 22.64 2.53 14.56
C MET A 152 24.12 2.52 15.00
N ASN A 153 25.06 2.42 14.06
CA ASN A 153 26.48 2.45 14.36
C ASN A 153 27.10 3.85 14.42
N ARG A 154 26.49 4.85 13.76
CA ARG A 154 27.07 6.20 13.61
C ARG A 154 26.38 7.28 14.43
N ASP A 155 25.06 7.30 14.41
CA ASP A 155 24.26 8.30 15.10
C ASP A 155 22.85 7.75 15.45
N PRO A 156 22.76 6.93 16.52
CA PRO A 156 21.51 6.33 16.96
C PRO A 156 20.41 7.35 17.29
N LYS A 157 20.77 8.61 17.62
CA LYS A 157 19.80 9.65 17.98
C LYS A 157 18.90 10.05 16.81
N ARG A 158 19.32 9.72 15.57
CA ARG A 158 18.51 9.94 14.36
C ARG A 158 17.49 8.82 14.10
N LEU A 159 17.54 7.73 14.86
CA LEU A 159 16.58 6.64 14.78
C LEU A 159 15.39 6.96 15.68
N ILE A 160 14.20 7.03 15.09
CA ILE A 160 12.95 7.28 15.81
C ILE A 160 12.09 6.03 15.70
N TRP A 161 11.73 5.45 16.84
CA TRP A 161 10.83 4.31 16.89
C TRP A 161 9.43 4.72 17.34
N LEU A 162 8.46 4.56 16.45
CA LEU A 162 7.04 4.77 16.72
C LEU A 162 6.44 3.51 17.38
N ARG A 163 6.31 3.56 18.71
CA ARG A 163 5.85 2.41 19.51
C ARG A 163 4.34 2.34 19.71
N THR A 164 3.62 3.43 19.47
CA THR A 164 2.18 3.48 19.75
C THR A 164 1.38 3.01 18.54
N HIS A 165 0.59 1.96 18.71
CA HIS A 165 -0.24 1.34 17.68
C HIS A 165 -1.68 1.86 17.74
N TYR A 166 -2.26 2.20 16.59
CA TYR A 166 -3.60 2.81 16.49
C TYR A 166 -4.56 2.07 15.55
N ARG A 167 -4.17 0.91 15.00
CA ARG A 167 -4.95 0.24 13.93
C ARG A 167 -5.91 -0.81 14.46
N CYS A 168 -5.40 -1.86 15.09
CA CYS A 168 -6.20 -2.96 15.62
C CYS A 168 -6.16 -3.03 17.15
N ASN A 169 -7.09 -3.80 17.70
CA ASN A 169 -7.20 -3.99 19.14
C ASN A 169 -6.07 -4.87 19.69
N GLU A 170 -6.00 -4.93 21.02
CA GLU A 170 -4.92 -5.63 21.74
C GLU A 170 -4.85 -7.12 21.40
N ASN A 171 -5.99 -7.78 21.23
CA ASN A 171 -6.04 -9.21 20.94
C ASN A 171 -5.49 -9.54 19.54
N ILE A 172 -5.74 -8.69 18.54
CA ILE A 172 -5.26 -8.90 17.17
C ILE A 172 -3.74 -8.67 17.10
N ILE A 173 -3.23 -7.59 17.69
CA ILE A 173 -1.79 -7.25 17.61
C ILE A 173 -0.93 -8.05 18.60
N ALA A 174 -1.52 -8.65 19.64
CA ALA A 174 -0.79 -9.33 20.72
C ALA A 174 0.24 -10.35 20.21
N PHE A 175 -0.10 -11.14 19.19
CA PHE A 175 0.83 -12.14 18.65
C PHE A 175 2.09 -11.48 18.07
N SER A 176 1.92 -10.51 17.17
CA SER A 176 3.04 -9.78 16.57
C SER A 176 3.81 -8.96 17.61
N ALA A 177 3.10 -8.29 18.52
CA ALA A 177 3.72 -7.52 19.59
C ALA A 177 4.68 -8.39 20.43
N ARG A 178 4.27 -9.60 20.82
CA ARG A 178 5.08 -10.51 21.64
C ARG A 178 6.22 -11.15 20.85
N HIS A 179 5.93 -11.73 19.68
CA HIS A 179 6.89 -12.62 19.01
C HIS A 179 7.75 -11.92 17.95
N ILE A 180 7.34 -10.75 17.46
CA ILE A 180 8.07 -10.01 16.42
C ILE A 180 8.72 -8.75 17.01
N TYR A 181 7.99 -8.04 17.88
CA TYR A 181 8.43 -6.75 18.42
C TYR A 181 8.80 -6.78 19.91
N GLU A 182 9.02 -7.96 20.50
CA GLU A 182 9.52 -8.14 21.89
C GLU A 182 8.73 -7.32 22.94
N GLU A 183 7.41 -7.30 22.82
CA GLU A 183 6.47 -6.55 23.68
C GLU A 183 6.65 -5.02 23.68
N GLN A 184 7.38 -4.47 22.70
CA GLN A 184 7.72 -3.05 22.64
C GLN A 184 6.62 -2.17 22.01
N ILE A 185 5.57 -2.78 21.47
CA ILE A 185 4.40 -2.09 20.89
C ILE A 185 3.36 -1.78 21.97
N ARG A 186 2.95 -0.52 22.05
CA ARG A 186 1.93 -0.02 22.99
C ARG A 186 0.64 0.24 22.23
N VAL A 187 -0.43 -0.48 22.56
CA VAL A 187 -1.74 -0.28 21.92
C VAL A 187 -2.38 0.98 22.49
N SER A 188 -2.81 1.89 21.61
CA SER A 188 -3.52 3.10 21.98
C SER A 188 -4.88 2.78 22.58
N GLU A 189 -5.27 3.48 23.64
CA GLU A 189 -6.61 3.35 24.25
C GLU A 189 -7.75 3.60 23.24
N LYS A 190 -7.47 4.32 22.14
CA LYS A 190 -8.44 4.54 21.05
C LYS A 190 -8.83 3.28 20.29
N CYS A 191 -7.96 2.27 20.20
CA CYS A 191 -8.22 1.03 19.44
C CYS A 191 -8.17 -0.22 20.31
N LYS A 192 -7.59 -0.15 21.51
CA LYS A 192 -7.34 -1.27 22.42
C LYS A 192 -8.56 -2.17 22.65
N LYS A 193 -9.73 -1.57 22.85
CA LYS A 193 -11.00 -2.26 23.12
C LYS A 193 -11.95 -2.26 21.92
N GLU A 194 -11.53 -1.80 20.75
CA GLU A 194 -12.39 -1.82 19.56
C GLU A 194 -12.72 -3.25 19.17
N ARG A 195 -13.99 -3.50 18.85
CA ARG A 195 -14.54 -4.81 18.47
C ARG A 195 -15.44 -4.64 17.25
N LEU A 196 -15.71 -5.75 16.58
CA LEU A 196 -16.68 -5.76 15.49
C LEU A 196 -18.07 -5.42 16.05
N LYS A 197 -18.73 -4.42 15.47
CA LYS A 197 -20.10 -4.06 15.85
C LYS A 197 -21.06 -4.87 15.00
N LEU A 198 -21.83 -5.74 15.65
CA LEU A 198 -22.84 -6.57 15.01
C LEU A 198 -24.22 -6.13 15.50
N LEU A 199 -25.17 -5.99 14.59
CA LEU A 199 -26.58 -5.75 14.95
C LEU A 199 -27.24 -7.03 15.45
N TYR A 200 -26.93 -8.14 14.79
CA TYR A 200 -27.32 -9.49 15.16
C TYR A 200 -26.27 -10.47 14.59
N SER A 201 -26.15 -11.65 15.20
CA SER A 201 -25.34 -12.74 14.67
C SER A 201 -26.02 -14.06 14.97
N ASN A 202 -26.31 -14.83 13.93
CA ASN A 202 -26.83 -16.20 14.05
C ASN A 202 -25.70 -17.24 14.11
N PHE A 203 -24.44 -16.78 14.16
CA PHE A 203 -23.26 -17.63 14.04
C PHE A 203 -22.42 -17.56 15.32
N SER A 204 -22.23 -18.71 15.98
CA SER A 204 -21.47 -18.80 17.23
C SER A 204 -20.00 -18.39 17.09
N TRP A 205 -19.42 -18.57 15.91
CA TRP A 205 -18.04 -18.16 15.59
C TRP A 205 -17.93 -16.64 15.37
N LEU A 206 -19.01 -15.97 14.97
CA LEU A 206 -19.05 -14.53 14.75
C LEU A 206 -19.45 -13.83 16.05
N ASN A 207 -18.52 -13.86 17.00
CA ASN A 207 -18.67 -13.28 18.32
C ASN A 207 -17.73 -12.06 18.47
N PRO A 208 -18.23 -10.84 18.73
CA PRO A 208 -17.42 -9.64 18.92
C PRO A 208 -16.33 -9.76 19.99
N GLU A 209 -16.55 -10.58 21.03
CA GLU A 209 -15.55 -10.83 22.08
C GLU A 209 -14.39 -11.70 21.60
N LYS A 210 -14.60 -12.51 20.54
CA LYS A 210 -13.58 -13.34 19.89
C LYS A 210 -13.07 -12.66 18.62
N THR A 211 -12.12 -11.74 18.80
CA THR A 211 -11.58 -10.90 17.72
C THR A 211 -10.66 -11.64 16.74
N VAL A 212 -10.15 -12.80 17.15
CA VAL A 212 -9.32 -13.68 16.33
C VAL A 212 -9.96 -15.06 16.37
N VAL A 213 -10.30 -15.59 15.20
CA VAL A 213 -10.91 -16.91 15.03
C VAL A 213 -10.11 -17.65 13.96
N LEU A 214 -9.66 -18.85 14.29
CA LEU A 214 -8.97 -19.74 13.35
C LEU A 214 -9.97 -20.82 12.91
N PHE A 215 -10.10 -21.00 11.60
CA PHE A 215 -10.87 -22.07 11.01
C PHE A 215 -9.93 -23.16 10.52
N ASP A 216 -10.05 -24.35 11.08
CA ASP A 216 -9.41 -25.55 10.53
C ASP A 216 -10.26 -26.04 9.36
N VAL A 217 -9.68 -26.06 8.16
CA VAL A 217 -10.38 -26.36 6.91
C VAL A 217 -9.76 -27.62 6.30
N PRO A 218 -10.52 -28.72 6.17
CA PRO A 218 -10.01 -29.97 5.60
C PRO A 218 -9.97 -29.87 4.07
N GLY A 219 -9.04 -29.07 3.55
CA GLY A 219 -8.78 -28.88 2.13
C GLY A 219 -7.40 -29.35 1.71
N SER A 220 -7.19 -29.47 0.40
CA SER A 220 -5.91 -29.86 -0.18
C SER A 220 -5.44 -28.80 -1.17
N GLU A 221 -4.14 -28.57 -1.21
CA GLU A 221 -3.53 -27.67 -2.18
C GLU A 221 -3.59 -28.23 -3.61
N ASN A 222 -3.75 -27.32 -4.55
CA ASN A 222 -3.70 -27.54 -5.99
C ASN A 222 -2.81 -26.46 -6.61
N VAL A 223 -2.40 -26.68 -7.85
CA VAL A 223 -1.46 -25.80 -8.56
C VAL A 223 -1.98 -25.49 -9.95
N ASP A 224 -1.96 -24.22 -10.35
CA ASP A 224 -2.37 -23.80 -11.69
C ASP A 224 -1.24 -23.93 -12.73
N GLU A 225 -1.54 -23.62 -14.00
CA GLU A 225 -0.58 -23.65 -15.10
C GLU A 225 0.64 -22.74 -14.88
N LYS A 226 0.51 -21.70 -14.05
CA LYS A 226 1.57 -20.75 -13.70
C LYS A 226 2.31 -21.13 -12.42
N ARG A 227 2.10 -22.35 -11.91
CA ARG A 227 2.67 -22.85 -10.65
C ARG A 227 2.25 -22.04 -9.42
N SER A 228 1.13 -21.32 -9.46
CA SER A 228 0.56 -20.66 -8.30
C SER A 228 -0.36 -21.63 -7.56
N VAL A 229 -0.22 -21.67 -6.23
CA VAL A 229 -0.99 -22.56 -5.35
C VAL A 229 -2.40 -22.02 -5.10
N PHE A 230 -3.37 -22.92 -4.95
CA PHE A 230 -4.73 -22.61 -4.53
C PHE A 230 -5.37 -23.78 -3.77
N ASN A 231 -6.43 -23.50 -3.01
CA ASN A 231 -7.22 -24.47 -2.26
C ASN A 231 -8.71 -24.16 -2.44
N ILE A 232 -9.44 -25.07 -3.09
CA ILE A 232 -10.86 -24.92 -3.41
C ILE A 232 -11.71 -24.90 -2.15
N THR A 233 -11.45 -25.80 -1.21
CA THR A 233 -12.21 -25.88 0.05
C THR A 233 -12.05 -24.60 0.86
N GLU A 234 -10.82 -24.08 0.98
CA GLU A 234 -10.61 -22.78 1.64
C GLU A 234 -11.35 -21.64 0.94
N ALA A 235 -11.37 -21.61 -0.40
CA ALA A 235 -12.08 -20.57 -1.14
C ALA A 235 -13.59 -20.60 -0.88
N GLN A 236 -14.17 -21.79 -0.75
CA GLN A 236 -15.59 -21.98 -0.38
C GLN A 236 -15.86 -21.49 1.05
N TYR A 237 -15.00 -21.84 2.01
CA TYR A 237 -15.13 -21.38 3.40
C TYR A 237 -15.00 -19.86 3.51
N VAL A 238 -14.00 -19.25 2.85
CA VAL A 238 -13.83 -17.79 2.79
C VAL A 238 -15.06 -17.11 2.19
N THR A 239 -15.61 -17.68 1.12
CA THR A 239 -16.85 -17.18 0.49
C THR A 239 -18.03 -17.27 1.45
N TRP A 240 -18.20 -18.39 2.15
CA TRP A 240 -19.24 -18.57 3.16
C TRP A 240 -19.09 -17.57 4.32
N ILE A 241 -17.89 -17.41 4.88
CA ILE A 241 -17.59 -16.43 5.94
C ILE A 241 -17.94 -15.02 5.46
N THR A 242 -17.47 -14.64 4.25
CA THR A 242 -17.69 -13.30 3.71
C THR A 242 -19.16 -13.01 3.48
N LYS A 243 -19.91 -13.94 2.86
CA LYS A 243 -21.37 -13.81 2.66
C LYS A 243 -22.12 -13.67 3.99
N ASN A 244 -21.70 -14.42 5.01
CA ASN A 244 -22.31 -14.36 6.35
C ASN A 244 -21.97 -13.07 7.11
N LEU A 245 -20.78 -12.50 6.92
CA LEU A 245 -20.47 -11.17 7.47
C LEU A 245 -21.39 -10.11 6.84
N VAL A 246 -21.56 -10.14 5.52
CA VAL A 246 -22.44 -9.21 4.81
C VAL A 246 -23.90 -9.39 5.22
N SER A 247 -24.36 -10.63 5.44
CA SER A 247 -25.73 -10.90 5.91
C SER A 247 -25.99 -10.44 7.36
N THR A 248 -24.96 -9.97 8.08
CA THR A 248 -25.08 -9.31 9.39
C THR A 248 -24.97 -7.77 9.30
N GLU A 249 -25.25 -7.19 8.11
CA GLU A 249 -25.23 -5.74 7.83
C GLU A 249 -23.83 -5.11 7.90
N ILE A 250 -22.76 -5.92 7.80
CA ILE A 250 -21.41 -5.38 7.64
C ILE A 250 -21.25 -4.90 6.21
N ASN A 251 -20.95 -3.60 6.06
CA ASN A 251 -20.64 -3.02 4.75
C ASN A 251 -19.48 -3.80 4.08
N PRO A 252 -19.70 -4.36 2.87
CA PRO A 252 -18.68 -5.12 2.15
C PRO A 252 -17.35 -4.38 1.97
N ASN A 253 -17.36 -3.05 1.85
CA ASN A 253 -16.15 -2.23 1.71
C ASN A 253 -15.26 -2.22 2.97
N ARG A 254 -15.75 -2.76 4.09
CA ARG A 254 -14.98 -2.94 5.33
C ARG A 254 -14.38 -4.35 5.47
N ILE A 255 -14.62 -5.23 4.49
CA ILE A 255 -14.12 -6.60 4.49
C ILE A 255 -13.00 -6.70 3.45
N VAL A 256 -11.85 -7.22 3.88
CA VAL A 256 -10.71 -7.48 3.00
C VAL A 256 -10.29 -8.93 3.18
N VAL A 257 -10.23 -9.66 2.07
CA VAL A 257 -9.69 -11.03 2.01
C VAL A 257 -8.27 -10.95 1.47
N LEU A 258 -7.31 -11.49 2.23
CA LEU A 258 -5.90 -11.54 1.85
C LEU A 258 -5.47 -12.99 1.65
N THR A 259 -4.72 -13.25 0.58
CA THR A 259 -4.09 -14.55 0.33
C THR A 259 -2.75 -14.33 -0.40
N PRO A 260 -1.71 -15.13 -0.12
CA PRO A 260 -0.40 -14.93 -0.73
C PRO A 260 -0.34 -15.33 -2.21
N PHE A 261 -1.34 -16.08 -2.72
CA PHE A 261 -1.31 -16.65 -4.07
C PHE A 261 -2.31 -16.01 -5.02
N ASN A 262 -1.85 -15.73 -6.24
CA ASN A 262 -2.68 -15.15 -7.30
C ASN A 262 -3.78 -16.13 -7.76
N ALA A 263 -3.47 -17.43 -7.86
CA ALA A 263 -4.46 -18.46 -8.19
C ALA A 263 -5.58 -18.54 -7.14
N GLN A 264 -5.22 -18.48 -5.84
CA GLN A 264 -6.23 -18.46 -4.77
C GLN A 264 -7.11 -17.21 -4.83
N THR A 265 -6.52 -16.04 -5.14
CA THR A 265 -7.29 -14.80 -5.36
C THR A 265 -8.30 -14.95 -6.50
N LYS A 266 -7.91 -15.59 -7.61
CA LYS A 266 -8.78 -15.82 -8.76
C LYS A 266 -9.97 -16.71 -8.37
N ILE A 267 -9.72 -17.82 -7.70
CA ILE A 267 -10.78 -18.77 -7.32
C ILE A 267 -11.73 -18.17 -6.28
N ILE A 268 -11.22 -17.47 -5.26
CA ILE A 268 -12.09 -16.78 -4.29
C ILE A 268 -13.01 -15.78 -5.00
N ARG A 269 -12.50 -15.03 -6.00
CA ARG A 269 -13.33 -14.11 -6.80
C ARG A 269 -14.38 -14.83 -7.63
N GLU A 270 -14.07 -16.01 -8.17
CA GLU A 270 -15.02 -16.83 -8.91
C GLU A 270 -16.10 -17.41 -7.99
N GLU A 271 -15.72 -17.94 -6.82
CA GLU A 271 -16.66 -18.43 -5.81
C GLU A 271 -17.59 -17.33 -5.28
N LEU A 272 -17.07 -16.13 -5.00
CA LEU A 272 -17.88 -14.99 -4.56
C LEU A 272 -18.93 -14.54 -5.60
N LYS A 273 -18.70 -14.80 -6.89
CA LYS A 273 -19.65 -14.48 -7.97
C LYS A 273 -20.78 -15.52 -8.11
N LYS A 274 -20.59 -16.72 -7.58
CA LYS A 274 -21.63 -17.75 -7.58
C LYS A 274 -22.75 -17.29 -6.65
N LYS A 275 -24.01 -17.40 -7.10
CA LYS A 275 -25.18 -17.05 -6.30
C LYS A 275 -25.26 -17.93 -5.06
#